data_AF-A0A6G1RNQ7-F1
#
_entry.id   AF-A0A6G1RNQ7-F1
#
_cell.length_a   1.000
_cell.length_b   1.000
_cell.length_c   1.000
_cell.angle_alpha   90.00
_cell.angle_beta   90.00
_cell.angle_gamma   90.00
#
_symmetry.space_group_name_H-M   'P 1'
#
loop_
_entity.id
_entity.type
_entity.pdbx_description
1 polymer ?
#
loop_
_entity_poly.entity_id
_entity_poly.type
_entity_poly.pdbx_seq_one_letter_code
_entity_poly.pdbx_strand_id
1 'polypeptide(L)'
;KPGKFEEFYGLLQHVHKIPNVDVLVGYTDIHGDLLPINNDDNYHKAVSTANPLLRIFIQRKEDADYSAFGTDTMTRKKNVLSNVLRPDNHKKKPHIVISMPQDFRPVSSIIDVDILPETH
;
A
#
# COMPACT_ATOMS: atom_id res chain seq x y z
N LYS A 1 -20.97 10.82 -17.67
CA LYS A 1 -20.73 9.80 -16.61
C LYS A 1 -19.40 9.14 -16.94
N PRO A 2 -18.47 8.97 -15.99
CA PRO A 2 -17.27 8.18 -16.26
C PRO A 2 -17.70 6.79 -16.74
N GLY A 3 -17.00 6.26 -17.74
CA GLY A 3 -17.27 4.94 -18.32
C GLY A 3 -17.06 3.81 -17.31
N LYS A 4 -17.10 2.55 -17.77
CA LYS A 4 -16.82 1.41 -16.90
C LYS A 4 -15.32 1.29 -16.64
N PHE A 5 -14.95 0.75 -15.48
CA PHE A 5 -13.55 0.45 -15.16
C PHE A 5 -12.92 -0.45 -16.23
N GLU A 6 -13.67 -1.41 -16.77
CA GLU A 6 -13.18 -2.33 -17.81
C GLU A 6 -12.71 -1.61 -19.08
N GLU A 7 -13.44 -0.58 -19.52
CA GLU A 7 -13.05 0.22 -20.69
C GLU A 7 -11.77 1.01 -20.41
N PHE A 8 -11.66 1.56 -19.20
CA PHE A 8 -10.48 2.27 -18.75
C PHE A 8 -9.27 1.33 -18.63
N TYR A 9 -9.46 0.12 -18.10
CA TYR A 9 -8.45 -0.90 -17.97
C TYR A 9 -7.92 -1.35 -19.34
N GLY A 10 -8.81 -1.62 -20.29
CA GLY A 10 -8.43 -1.93 -21.67
C GLY A 10 -7.70 -0.78 -22.36
N LEU A 11 -8.11 0.46 -22.12
CA LEU A 11 -7.42 1.65 -22.62
C LEU A 11 -5.98 1.74 -22.06
N LEU A 12 -5.80 1.48 -20.77
CA LEU A 12 -4.47 1.49 -20.14
C LEU A 12 -3.56 0.44 -20.75
N GLN A 13 -4.04 -0.79 -20.92
CA GLN A 13 -3.25 -1.86 -21.55
C GLN A 13 -2.86 -1.49 -22.99
N HIS A 14 -3.78 -0.90 -23.75
CA HIS A 14 -3.55 -0.46 -25.12
C HIS A 14 -2.51 0.67 -25.21
N VAL A 15 -2.68 1.73 -24.41
CA VAL A 15 -1.80 2.91 -24.40
C VAL A 15 -0.38 2.53 -23.97
N HIS A 16 -0.24 1.66 -22.98
CA HIS A 16 1.06 1.21 -22.47
C HIS A 16 1.68 0.05 -23.27
N LYS A 17 1.03 -0.42 -24.35
CA LYS A 17 1.49 -1.53 -25.20
C LYS A 17 1.79 -2.82 -24.42
N ILE A 18 0.96 -3.13 -23.44
CA ILE A 18 1.04 -4.33 -22.60
C ILE A 18 -0.21 -5.20 -22.77
N PRO A 19 -0.48 -5.69 -23.99
CA PRO A 19 -1.64 -6.53 -24.24
C PRO A 19 -1.53 -7.84 -23.44
N ASN A 20 -2.64 -8.31 -22.89
CA ASN A 20 -2.76 -9.58 -22.16
C ASN A 20 -1.93 -9.69 -20.88
N VAL A 21 -1.52 -8.57 -20.28
CA VAL A 21 -0.85 -8.57 -18.98
C VAL A 21 -1.80 -8.07 -17.90
N ASP A 22 -1.95 -8.86 -16.84
CA ASP A 22 -2.67 -8.43 -15.64
C ASP A 22 -1.90 -7.30 -14.96
N VAL A 23 -2.54 -6.15 -14.80
CA VAL A 23 -1.96 -4.99 -14.13
C VAL A 23 -2.80 -4.57 -12.93
N LEU A 24 -2.12 -4.14 -11.88
CA LEU A 24 -2.71 -3.38 -10.80
C LEU A 24 -2.70 -1.91 -11.18
N VAL A 25 -3.84 -1.26 -11.02
CA VAL A 25 -4.01 0.17 -11.22
C VAL A 25 -4.29 0.80 -9.86
N GLY A 26 -3.63 1.89 -9.53
CA GLY A 26 -4.01 2.71 -8.39
C GLY A 26 -3.83 4.19 -8.64
N TYR A 27 -4.39 5.01 -7.76
CA TYR A 27 -4.37 6.47 -7.84
C TYR A 27 -4.01 7.09 -6.51
N THR A 28 -3.47 8.31 -6.55
CA THR A 28 -3.27 9.11 -5.33
C THR A 28 -4.52 9.95 -5.08
N ASP A 29 -5.15 9.76 -3.93
CA ASP A 29 -6.28 10.59 -3.51
C ASP A 29 -5.82 11.98 -3.03
N ILE A 30 -6.76 12.89 -2.78
CA ILE A 30 -6.50 14.24 -2.25
C ILE A 30 -5.73 14.23 -0.92
N HIS A 31 -5.83 13.15 -0.16
CA HIS A 31 -5.11 12.95 1.10
C HIS A 31 -3.66 12.48 0.89
N GLY A 32 -3.26 12.16 -0.35
CA GLY A 32 -1.92 11.65 -0.67
C GLY A 32 -1.80 10.12 -0.57
N ASP A 33 -2.89 9.42 -0.26
CA ASP A 33 -2.92 7.97 -0.14
C ASP A 33 -2.99 7.28 -1.51
N LEU A 34 -2.22 6.22 -1.68
CA LEU A 34 -2.25 5.38 -2.88
C LEU A 34 -3.33 4.31 -2.73
N LEU A 35 -4.42 4.46 -3.48
CA LEU A 35 -5.59 3.58 -3.43
C LEU A 35 -5.73 2.78 -4.73
N PRO A 36 -6.16 1.51 -4.66
CA PRO A 36 -6.36 0.69 -5.85
C PRO A 36 -7.62 1.11 -6.62
N ILE A 37 -7.55 1.04 -7.95
CA ILE A 37 -8.71 1.10 -8.86
C ILE A 37 -8.95 -0.31 -9.38
N ASN A 38 -9.95 -0.99 -8.81
CA ASN A 38 -10.29 -2.38 -9.13
C ASN A 38 -11.79 -2.60 -9.40
N ASN A 39 -12.60 -1.53 -9.33
CA ASN A 39 -14.04 -1.57 -9.57
C ASN A 39 -14.53 -0.20 -10.07
N ASP A 40 -15.78 -0.16 -10.52
CA ASP A 40 -16.41 1.04 -11.09
C ASP A 40 -16.52 2.19 -10.06
N ASP A 41 -16.77 1.89 -8.79
CA ASP A 41 -16.91 2.89 -7.73
C ASP A 41 -15.59 3.60 -7.43
N ASN A 42 -14.50 2.84 -7.33
CA ASN A 42 -13.16 3.35 -7.12
C ASN A 42 -12.67 4.14 -8.33
N TYR A 43 -13.03 3.71 -9.54
CA TYR A 43 -12.76 4.48 -10.76
C TYR A 43 -13.51 5.82 -10.74
N HIS A 44 -14.80 5.82 -10.38
CA HIS A 44 -15.59 7.04 -10.26
C HIS A 44 -15.00 7.99 -9.23
N LYS A 45 -14.60 7.48 -8.06
CA LYS A 45 -13.92 8.27 -7.02
C LYS A 45 -12.62 8.86 -7.55
N ALA A 46 -11.74 8.06 -8.14
CA ALA A 46 -10.46 8.52 -8.67
C ALA A 46 -10.62 9.66 -9.69
N VAL A 47 -11.56 9.52 -10.63
CA VAL A 47 -11.84 10.57 -11.62
C VAL A 47 -12.44 11.82 -10.98
N SER A 48 -13.29 11.67 -9.96
CA SER A 48 -13.95 12.81 -9.31
C SER A 48 -13.04 13.57 -8.35
N THR A 49 -12.08 12.89 -7.72
CA THR A 49 -11.12 13.52 -6.80
C THR A 49 -9.88 14.07 -7.51
N ALA A 50 -9.68 13.72 -8.78
CA ALA A 50 -8.60 14.23 -9.60
C ALA A 50 -8.73 15.74 -9.86
N ASN A 51 -7.76 16.53 -9.39
CA ASN A 51 -7.68 17.96 -9.68
C ASN A 51 -6.20 18.42 -9.70
N PRO A 52 -5.64 18.89 -10.83
CA PRO A 52 -6.25 19.03 -12.16
C PRO A 52 -6.15 17.77 -13.04
N LEU A 53 -5.34 16.78 -12.66
CA LEU A 53 -5.06 15.58 -13.45
C LEU A 53 -5.08 14.33 -12.56
N LEU A 54 -5.65 13.23 -13.06
CA LEU A 54 -5.62 11.95 -12.39
C LEU A 54 -4.24 11.30 -12.55
N ARG A 55 -3.51 11.16 -11.44
CA ARG A 55 -2.24 10.42 -11.42
C ARG A 55 -2.50 8.96 -11.14
N ILE A 56 -2.10 8.10 -12.07
CA ILE A 56 -2.26 6.66 -11.97
C ILE A 56 -0.90 5.96 -11.86
N PHE A 57 -0.89 4.85 -11.14
CA PHE A 57 0.22 3.93 -11.01
C PHE A 57 -0.21 2.60 -11.62
N ILE A 58 0.62 2.07 -12.51
CA ILE A 58 0.36 0.80 -13.19
C ILE A 58 1.52 -0.13 -12.84
N GLN A 59 1.21 -1.28 -12.27
CA GLN A 59 2.20 -2.30 -11.94
C GLN A 59 1.73 -3.64 -12.48
N ARG A 60 2.63 -4.40 -13.12
CA ARG A 60 2.32 -5.76 -13.53
C ARG A 60 2.07 -6.61 -12.30
N LYS A 61 1.01 -7.41 -12.32
CA LYS A 61 0.57 -8.23 -11.19
C LYS A 61 1.60 -9.30 -10.80
N GLU A 62 2.38 -9.78 -11.78
CA GLU A 62 3.50 -10.71 -11.57
C GLU A 62 4.65 -10.11 -10.74
N ASP A 63 4.85 -8.79 -10.85
CA ASP A 63 5.91 -8.03 -10.17
C ASP A 63 5.36 -7.19 -9.00
N ALA A 64 4.10 -7.41 -8.62
CA ALA A 64 3.39 -6.53 -7.71
C ALA A 64 3.73 -6.79 -6.24
N ASP A 65 4.19 -5.74 -5.56
CA ASP A 65 4.21 -5.70 -4.10
C ASP A 65 2.88 -5.13 -3.61
N TYR A 66 1.95 -6.02 -3.24
CA TYR A 66 0.61 -5.64 -2.76
C TYR A 66 0.66 -4.77 -1.50
N SER A 67 1.80 -4.69 -0.80
CA SER A 67 1.98 -3.76 0.32
C SER A 67 2.06 -2.30 -0.10
N ALA A 68 2.21 -2.00 -1.39
CA ALA A 68 2.21 -0.64 -1.92
C ALA A 68 0.82 0.01 -1.91
N PHE A 69 -0.25 -0.80 -1.92
CA PHE A 69 -1.63 -0.34 -1.89
C PHE A 69 -2.21 -0.54 -0.49
N GLY A 70 -2.05 0.44 0.38
CA GLY A 70 -2.54 0.32 1.76
C GLY A 70 -2.03 1.42 2.67
N THR A 71 -2.89 1.79 3.62
CA THR A 71 -2.73 2.81 4.64
C THR A 71 -1.49 2.60 5.51
N ASP A 72 -0.37 3.24 5.20
CA ASP A 72 0.66 3.54 6.21
C ASP A 72 0.49 5.00 6.65
N THR A 73 -0.52 5.23 7.49
CA THR A 73 -0.81 6.54 8.08
C THR A 73 0.25 6.97 9.11
N MET A 74 1.28 6.18 9.40
CA MET A 74 2.23 6.48 10.47
C MET A 74 3.65 6.04 10.11
N THR A 75 4.25 6.66 9.08
CA THR A 75 5.68 7.10 9.05
C THR A 75 6.20 7.20 7.62
N ARG A 76 6.13 8.39 6.99
CA ARG A 76 7.31 9.02 6.36
C ARG A 76 6.98 10.33 5.65
N LYS A 77 7.62 11.37 6.16
CA LYS A 77 8.23 12.46 5.36
C LYS A 77 9.26 11.90 4.36
N LYS A 78 8.85 11.04 3.43
CA LYS A 78 9.73 10.56 2.36
C LYS A 78 8.89 10.21 1.15
N ASN A 79 8.57 11.25 0.39
CA ASN A 79 8.27 11.26 -1.04
C ASN A 79 8.07 9.85 -1.61
N VAL A 80 6.82 9.40 -1.66
CA VAL A 80 6.41 8.10 -2.25
C VAL A 80 6.88 7.96 -3.70
N LEU A 81 7.11 9.09 -4.38
CA LEU A 81 7.74 9.18 -5.71
C LEU A 81 9.21 8.68 -5.74
N SER A 82 9.89 8.59 -4.60
CA SER A 82 11.31 8.16 -4.54
C SER A 82 11.52 6.65 -4.59
N ASN A 83 10.48 5.85 -4.33
CA ASN A 83 10.57 4.39 -4.41
C ASN A 83 10.21 3.85 -5.81
N VAL A 84 9.44 4.60 -6.61
CA VAL A 84 9.04 4.20 -7.98
C VAL A 84 10.06 4.66 -9.03
N LEU A 85 10.85 5.71 -8.76
CA LEU A 85 11.75 6.35 -9.74
C LEU A 85 13.24 5.99 -9.58
N ARG A 86 13.62 5.05 -8.72
CA ARG A 86 15.03 4.67 -8.55
C ARG A 86 15.28 3.24 -9.04
N PRO A 87 16.02 3.04 -10.14
CA PRO A 87 16.71 1.78 -10.33
C PRO A 87 17.80 1.72 -9.25
N ASP A 88 17.83 0.62 -8.52
CA ASP A 88 18.83 0.33 -7.48
C ASP A 88 18.64 1.06 -6.14
N ASN A 89 18.00 0.36 -5.21
CA ASN A 89 18.27 0.59 -3.81
C ASN A 89 18.14 -0.74 -3.06
N HIS A 90 19.14 -1.59 -3.25
CA HIS A 90 19.48 -2.71 -2.35
C HIS A 90 19.81 -2.16 -0.94
N LYS A 91 18.81 -1.69 -0.20
CA LYS A 91 18.92 -1.52 1.25
C LYS A 91 18.17 -2.67 1.87
N LYS A 92 18.90 -3.77 2.10
CA LYS A 92 18.46 -4.89 2.94
C LYS A 92 17.97 -4.29 4.26
N LYS A 93 16.64 -4.24 4.46
CA LYS A 93 16.06 -3.99 5.78
C LYS A 93 16.68 -5.03 6.72
N PRO A 94 17.11 -4.68 7.95
CA PRO A 94 17.57 -5.69 8.90
C PRO A 94 16.44 -6.71 9.06
N HIS A 95 16.75 -7.98 8.82
CA HIS A 95 15.79 -9.06 8.94
C HIS A 95 15.29 -9.09 10.38
N ILE A 96 14.02 -8.73 10.59
CA ILE A 96 13.38 -8.84 11.90
C ILE A 96 13.30 -10.32 12.20
N VAL A 97 14.16 -10.81 13.08
CA VAL A 97 14.12 -12.19 13.58
C VAL A 97 13.01 -12.23 14.62
N ILE A 98 11.81 -12.62 14.19
CA ILE A 98 10.75 -13.00 15.13
C ILE A 98 11.20 -14.33 15.74
N SER A 99 11.30 -14.38 17.07
CA SER A 99 11.72 -15.57 17.80
C SER A 99 10.75 -16.74 17.59
N MET A 100 11.18 -17.97 17.84
CA MET A 100 10.33 -19.14 17.59
C MET A 100 9.12 -19.14 18.54
N PRO A 101 8.00 -19.80 18.21
CA PRO A 101 6.82 -19.89 19.08
C PRO A 101 7.13 -20.29 20.53
N GLN A 102 8.17 -21.11 20.74
CA GLN A 102 8.66 -21.54 22.04
C GLN A 102 9.37 -20.45 22.86
N ASP A 103 9.84 -19.38 22.21
CA ASP A 103 10.49 -18.22 22.85
C ASP A 103 9.48 -17.18 23.35
N PHE A 104 8.21 -17.31 22.96
CA PHE A 104 7.13 -16.49 23.50
C PHE A 104 6.82 -16.97 24.92
N ARG A 105 7.35 -16.24 25.91
CA ARG A 105 6.89 -16.46 27.29
C ARG A 105 5.45 -15.95 27.40
N PRO A 106 4.55 -16.70 28.05
CA PRO A 106 3.18 -16.24 28.31
C PRO A 106 3.23 -14.89 29.03
N VAL A 107 2.65 -13.85 28.43
CA VAL A 107 2.45 -12.56 29.10
C VAL A 107 1.22 -12.71 29.99
N SER A 108 1.36 -13.42 31.10
CA SER A 108 0.38 -13.48 32.17
C SER A 108 1.04 -13.19 33.52
N SER A 109 1.53 -11.96 33.65
CA SER A 109 1.48 -11.25 34.92
C SER A 109 0.94 -9.86 34.56
N ILE A 110 -0.38 -9.79 34.43
CA ILE A 110 -1.07 -8.50 34.56
C ILE A 110 -0.82 -8.14 36.02
N ILE A 111 0.00 -7.11 36.24
CA ILE A 111 0.26 -6.60 37.58
C ILE A 111 -1.03 -5.90 38.01
N ASP A 112 -1.71 -6.44 39.01
CA ASP A 112 -2.81 -5.73 39.66
C ASP A 112 -2.24 -4.39 40.14
N VAL A 113 -2.84 -3.30 39.66
CA VAL A 113 -2.39 -1.92 39.87
C VAL A 113 -2.29 -1.57 41.37
N ASP A 114 -2.91 -2.37 42.23
CA ASP A 114 -3.01 -2.15 43.67
C ASP A 114 -2.07 -3.03 44.53
N ILE A 115 -1.19 -3.87 43.96
CA ILE A 115 -0.22 -4.65 44.75
C ILE A 115 1.16 -4.00 44.69
N LEU A 116 1.51 -3.23 45.73
CA LEU A 116 2.90 -2.86 46.01
C LEU A 116 3.59 -3.96 46.81
N PRO A 117 4.82 -4.37 46.47
CA PRO A 117 5.54 -5.38 47.23
C PRO A 117 5.91 -4.86 48.63
N GLU A 118 5.71 -5.69 49.66
CA GLU A 118 6.17 -5.39 51.02
C GLU A 118 7.70 -5.25 51.02
N THR A 119 8.18 -4.18 51.66
CA THR A 119 9.60 -3.94 51.85
C THR A 119 10.00 -4.39 53.25
N HIS A 120 10.83 -5.44 53.32
CA HIS A 120 11.63 -5.77 54.49
C HIS A 120 12.90 -6.51 54.06
#